data_AF-A0A2A4VLZ0-F1
#
_entry.id   AF-A0A2A4VLZ0-F1
#
_cell.length_a   1.000
_cell.length_b   1.000
_cell.length_c   1.000
_cell.angle_alpha   90.00
_cell.angle_beta   90.00
_cell.angle_gamma   90.00
#
_symmetry.space_group_name_H-M   'P 1'
#
loop_
_entity.id
_entity.type
_entity.pdbx_description
1 polymer ?
#
loop_
_entity_poly.entity_id
_entity_poly.type
_entity_poly.pdbx_seq_one_letter_code
_entity_poly.pdbx_strand_id
1 'polypeptide(L)'
;MDDLDKVNFTKNDVLVGIAASGRTPYVVAAMKYATAKGAIVVGVSCSPNQIVGSLADINICAPVGAEALTGSTRMKSGTAQKLILNMLSTASMIRSGKSYRNLMVDVNASNEKLYARAVRIVMQATSCEYQIAKTALVDADDNAKLAILLVLTGVDADQGKAMLIKNNGFLRQAVDQADSE
;
A
#
# COMPACT_ATOMS: atom_id res chain seq x y z
N MET A 1 17.33 4.65 20.98
CA MET A 1 16.27 4.77 19.94
C MET A 1 15.79 3.37 19.61
N ASP A 2 15.55 2.61 20.68
CA ASP A 2 15.82 1.18 20.65
C ASP A 2 14.79 0.45 19.79
N ASP A 3 13.61 1.03 19.60
CA ASP A 3 12.57 0.50 18.71
C ASP A 3 12.99 0.56 17.24
N LEU A 4 13.62 1.66 16.79
CA LEU A 4 14.12 1.78 15.41
C LEU A 4 15.35 0.89 15.19
N ASP A 5 16.18 0.72 16.21
CA ASP A 5 17.32 -0.20 16.17
C ASP A 5 16.84 -1.66 16.09
N LYS A 6 15.83 -2.05 16.88
CA LYS A 6 15.25 -3.41 16.88
C LYS A 6 14.67 -3.85 15.54
N VAL A 7 14.17 -2.91 14.74
CA VAL A 7 13.64 -3.20 13.39
C VAL A 7 14.70 -3.02 12.30
N ASN A 8 15.98 -2.83 12.67
CA ASN A 8 17.10 -2.59 11.76
C ASN A 8 16.85 -1.41 10.80
N PHE A 9 16.29 -0.31 11.29
CA PHE A 9 15.96 0.85 10.46
C PHE A 9 17.19 1.42 9.72
N THR A 10 17.04 1.66 8.42
CA THR A 10 18.09 2.11 7.51
C THR A 10 17.69 3.35 6.70
N LYS A 11 18.64 3.89 5.93
CA LYS A 11 18.38 4.98 4.97
C LYS A 11 17.43 4.62 3.83
N ASN A 12 17.22 3.32 3.59
CA ASN A 12 16.33 2.84 2.54
C ASN A 12 14.86 2.77 3.01
N ASP A 13 14.64 2.97 4.31
CA ASP A 13 13.32 3.01 4.91
C ASP A 13 12.76 4.45 4.92
N VAL A 14 11.45 4.57 5.13
CA VAL A 14 10.75 5.84 5.29
C VAL A 14 10.16 5.89 6.69
N LEU A 15 10.47 6.94 7.45
CA LEU A 15 9.87 7.17 8.77
C LEU A 15 8.68 8.14 8.66
N VAL A 16 7.50 7.70 9.09
CA VAL A 16 6.30 8.54 9.18
C VAL A 16 6.02 8.89 10.65
N GLY A 17 6.37 10.10 11.06
CA GLY A 17 6.15 10.61 12.40
C GLY A 17 4.73 11.15 12.59
N ILE A 18 3.93 10.51 13.44
CA ILE A 18 2.50 10.86 13.63
C ILE A 18 2.28 11.49 15.00
N ALA A 19 1.88 12.75 15.04
CA ALA A 19 1.49 13.43 16.27
C ALA A 19 0.46 14.52 16.01
N ALA A 20 -0.76 14.36 16.55
CA ALA A 20 -1.83 15.36 16.38
C ALA A 20 -1.38 16.76 16.87
N SER A 21 -0.67 16.79 18.01
CA SER A 21 -0.08 17.99 18.61
C SER A 21 1.13 18.55 17.87
N GLY A 22 1.74 17.76 16.97
CA GLY A 22 2.97 18.11 16.26
C GLY A 22 4.24 18.27 17.12
N ARG A 23 4.19 17.90 18.41
CA ARG A 23 5.31 18.13 19.36
C ARG A 23 5.63 16.97 20.30
N THR A 24 5.03 15.80 20.08
CA THR A 24 5.24 14.61 20.94
C THR A 24 6.73 14.24 20.99
N PRO A 25 7.40 14.26 22.16
CA PRO A 25 8.85 14.10 22.24
C PRO A 25 9.40 12.80 21.63
N TYR A 26 8.68 11.68 21.80
CA TYR A 26 9.05 10.40 21.20
C TYR A 26 9.12 10.49 19.67
N VAL A 27 8.11 11.07 19.04
CA VAL A 27 8.02 11.24 17.59
C VAL A 27 9.13 12.17 17.09
N VAL A 28 9.34 13.29 17.78
CA VAL A 28 10.41 14.26 17.47
C VAL A 28 11.79 13.60 17.53
N ALA A 29 12.05 12.80 18.57
CA ALA A 29 13.30 12.07 18.68
C ALA A 29 13.47 11.04 17.55
N ALA A 30 12.41 10.32 17.20
CA ALA A 30 12.44 9.29 16.15
C ALA A 30 12.72 9.92 14.77
N MET A 31 12.10 11.07 14.49
CA MET A 31 12.36 11.85 13.28
C MET A 31 13.81 12.30 13.20
N LYS A 32 14.37 12.89 14.26
CA LYS A 32 15.79 13.28 14.30
C LYS A 32 16.73 12.09 14.07
N TYR A 33 16.41 10.93 14.64
CA TYR A 33 17.19 9.71 14.44
C TYR A 33 17.15 9.25 12.98
N ALA A 34 15.97 9.21 12.36
CA ALA A 34 15.83 8.84 10.95
C ALA A 34 16.55 9.83 10.01
N THR A 35 16.45 11.14 10.28
CA THR A 35 17.21 12.17 9.54
C THR A 35 18.71 11.93 9.66
N ALA A 36 19.23 11.65 10.86
CA ALA A 36 20.65 11.36 11.08
C ALA A 36 21.14 10.10 10.34
N LYS A 37 20.24 9.14 10.08
CA LYS A 37 20.50 7.94 9.26
C LYS A 37 20.41 8.21 7.75
N GLY A 38 19.94 9.38 7.34
CA GLY A 38 19.71 9.72 5.93
C GLY A 38 18.45 9.09 5.32
N ALA A 39 17.50 8.67 6.15
CA ALA A 39 16.19 8.19 5.70
C ALA A 39 15.24 9.36 5.40
N ILE A 40 14.25 9.13 4.53
CA ILE A 40 13.18 10.11 4.29
C ILE A 40 12.25 10.16 5.51
N VAL A 41 11.95 11.38 5.95
CA VAL A 41 11.09 11.65 7.10
C VAL A 41 9.82 12.40 6.67
N VAL A 42 8.67 11.79 6.94
CA VAL A 42 7.34 12.39 6.73
C VAL A 42 6.74 12.77 8.08
N GLY A 43 6.26 14.00 8.22
CA GLY A 43 5.56 14.47 9.42
C GLY A 43 4.05 14.54 9.20
N VAL A 44 3.26 13.92 10.07
CA VAL A 44 1.79 13.98 10.06
C VAL A 44 1.29 14.63 11.34
N SER A 45 0.67 15.81 11.21
CA SER A 45 0.14 16.57 12.35
C SER A 45 -1.21 17.22 12.06
N CYS A 46 -1.87 17.73 13.10
CA CYS A 46 -3.16 18.41 12.99
C CYS A 46 -3.13 19.85 13.51
N SER A 47 -1.93 20.37 13.78
CA SER A 47 -1.70 21.73 14.30
C SER A 47 -0.62 22.40 13.46
N PRO A 48 -0.90 23.59 12.86
CA PRO A 48 0.10 24.31 12.08
C PRO A 48 1.26 24.78 12.97
N ASN A 49 2.44 24.93 12.38
CA ASN A 49 3.66 25.49 13.00
C ASN A 49 4.15 24.73 14.25
N GLN A 50 4.44 23.44 14.09
CA GLN A 50 4.96 22.59 15.17
C GLN A 50 6.24 21.85 14.77
N ILE A 51 6.98 21.37 15.77
CA ILE A 51 8.31 20.75 15.66
C ILE A 51 8.35 19.61 14.64
N VAL A 52 7.31 18.77 14.60
CA VAL A 52 7.20 17.69 13.61
C VAL A 52 7.24 18.22 12.18
N GLY A 53 6.54 19.32 11.90
CA GLY A 53 6.52 19.89 10.55
C GLY A 53 7.87 20.44 10.09
N SER A 54 8.66 21.00 11.02
CA SER A 54 9.98 21.56 10.70
C SER A 54 11.10 20.52 10.58
N LEU A 55 10.87 19.30 11.10
CA LEU A 55 11.83 18.19 11.02
C LEU A 55 11.57 17.26 9.84
N ALA A 56 10.46 17.43 9.14
CA ALA A 56 10.05 16.54 8.05
C ALA A 56 10.57 17.04 6.71
N ASP A 57 11.05 16.12 5.87
CA ASP A 57 11.26 16.37 4.44
C ASP A 57 9.92 16.61 3.74
N ILE A 58 8.86 15.92 4.20
CA ILE A 58 7.49 16.07 3.71
C ILE A 58 6.55 16.33 4.88
N ASN A 59 5.99 17.52 4.95
CA ASN A 59 5.05 17.92 6.00
C ASN A 59 3.59 17.79 5.54
N ILE A 60 2.84 16.88 6.16
CA ILE A 60 1.40 16.70 5.98
C ILE A 60 0.69 17.22 7.22
N CYS A 61 0.26 18.49 7.17
CA CYS A 61 -0.48 19.13 8.25
C CYS A 61 -1.97 19.25 7.89
N ALA A 62 -2.83 18.58 8.66
CA ALA A 62 -4.29 18.61 8.50
C ALA A 62 -4.95 19.38 9.67
N PRO A 63 -5.09 20.71 9.60
CA PRO A 63 -5.69 21.51 10.67
C PRO A 63 -7.19 21.25 10.76
N VAL A 64 -7.60 20.39 11.71
CA VAL A 64 -9.01 20.02 11.91
C VAL A 64 -9.78 20.92 12.89
N GLY A 65 -9.10 21.92 13.47
CA GLY A 65 -9.65 22.83 14.49
C GLY A 65 -9.85 22.17 15.86
N ALA A 66 -10.47 22.90 16.79
CA ALA A 66 -10.70 22.44 18.16
C ALA A 66 -11.61 21.19 18.20
N GLU A 67 -11.27 20.21 19.02
CA GLU A 67 -12.06 18.99 19.18
C GLU A 67 -13.37 19.26 19.92
N ALA A 68 -14.41 18.47 19.65
CA ALA A 68 -15.71 18.62 20.32
C ALA A 68 -15.62 18.38 21.85
N LEU A 69 -14.77 17.44 22.26
CA LEU A 69 -14.28 17.33 23.63
C LEU A 69 -12.85 17.87 23.67
N THR A 70 -12.64 18.96 24.41
CA THR A 70 -11.35 19.65 24.48
C THR A 70 -10.21 18.68 24.77
N GLY A 71 -9.21 18.66 23.89
CA GLY A 71 -8.02 17.81 24.01
C GLY A 71 -8.20 16.35 23.55
N SER A 72 -9.42 15.91 23.23
CA SER A 72 -9.68 14.53 22.77
C SER A 72 -9.31 14.34 21.30
N THR A 73 -8.01 14.39 20.98
CA THR A 73 -7.50 14.31 19.60
C THR A 73 -7.77 12.96 18.92
N ARG A 74 -8.22 11.93 19.64
CA ARG A 74 -8.69 10.68 19.03
C ARG A 74 -9.90 10.87 18.09
N MET A 75 -10.56 12.03 18.15
CA MET A 75 -11.74 12.37 17.36
C MET A 75 -11.36 12.83 15.95
N LYS A 76 -11.39 14.14 15.66
CA LYS A 76 -11.14 14.65 14.30
C LYS A 76 -9.70 14.41 13.89
N SER A 77 -8.74 14.65 14.78
CA SER A 77 -7.32 14.48 14.46
C SER A 77 -6.99 13.01 14.16
N GLY A 78 -7.50 12.07 14.96
CA GLY A 78 -7.36 10.63 14.72
C GLY A 78 -8.02 10.18 13.40
N THR A 79 -9.18 10.75 13.09
CA THR A 79 -9.86 10.50 11.80
C THR A 79 -9.03 11.00 10.62
N ALA A 80 -8.48 12.21 10.70
CA ALA A 80 -7.62 12.77 9.65
C ALA A 80 -6.36 11.91 9.46
N GLN A 81 -5.70 11.51 10.54
CA GLN A 81 -4.54 10.62 10.49
C GLN A 81 -4.86 9.28 9.82
N LYS A 82 -6.00 8.66 10.16
CA LYS A 82 -6.45 7.42 9.49
C LYS A 82 -6.59 7.62 7.98
N LEU A 83 -7.22 8.70 7.55
CA LEU A 83 -7.42 8.98 6.13
C LEU A 83 -6.09 9.19 5.40
N ILE A 84 -5.17 9.96 6.00
CA ILE A 84 -3.83 10.19 5.45
C ILE A 84 -3.06 8.87 5.32
N LEU A 85 -3.01 8.05 6.37
CA LEU A 85 -2.28 6.78 6.34
C LEU A 85 -2.89 5.77 5.35
N ASN A 86 -4.21 5.76 5.22
CA ASN A 86 -4.90 4.99 4.19
C ASN A 86 -4.50 5.47 2.79
N MET A 87 -4.39 6.77 2.55
CA MET A 87 -3.96 7.32 1.26
C MET A 87 -2.50 6.95 0.96
N LEU A 88 -1.58 7.14 1.92
CA LEU A 88 -0.17 6.80 1.75
C LEU A 88 0.02 5.33 1.38
N SER A 89 -0.58 4.42 2.14
CA SER A 89 -0.46 2.98 1.90
C SER A 89 -1.14 2.56 0.58
N THR A 90 -2.39 2.99 0.35
CA THR A 90 -3.17 2.60 -0.84
C THR A 90 -2.52 3.12 -2.12
N ALA A 91 -2.16 4.41 -2.16
CA ALA A 91 -1.53 5.01 -3.33
C ALA A 91 -0.16 4.37 -3.61
N SER A 92 0.62 4.06 -2.58
CA SER A 92 1.91 3.37 -2.75
C SER A 92 1.71 1.97 -3.32
N MET A 93 0.77 1.18 -2.81
CA MET A 93 0.50 -0.17 -3.30
C MET A 93 -0.02 -0.17 -4.75
N ILE A 94 -0.85 0.80 -5.13
CA ILE A 94 -1.27 1.01 -6.53
C ILE A 94 -0.05 1.28 -7.40
N ARG A 95 0.83 2.19 -6.97
CA ARG A 95 2.06 2.53 -7.70
C ARG A 95 3.09 1.41 -7.75
N SER A 96 2.98 0.41 -6.88
CA SER A 96 3.82 -0.81 -6.88
C SER A 96 3.16 -2.01 -7.56
N GLY A 97 2.14 -1.78 -8.40
CA GLY A 97 1.53 -2.82 -9.23
C GLY A 97 0.65 -3.83 -8.46
N LYS A 98 0.17 -3.49 -7.25
CA LYS A 98 -0.71 -4.38 -6.45
C LYS A 98 -2.18 -4.34 -6.89
N SER A 99 -2.52 -3.46 -7.83
CA SER A 99 -3.87 -3.32 -8.40
C SER A 99 -3.86 -3.47 -9.92
N TYR A 100 -4.99 -3.89 -10.47
CA TYR A 100 -5.30 -3.83 -11.90
C TYR A 100 -6.62 -3.11 -12.09
N ARG A 101 -6.60 -2.00 -12.85
CA ARG A 101 -7.70 -1.03 -12.83
C ARG A 101 -7.98 -0.59 -11.38
N ASN A 102 -9.20 -0.75 -10.88
CA ASN A 102 -9.59 -0.49 -9.49
C ASN A 102 -9.69 -1.78 -8.64
N LEU A 103 -9.23 -2.92 -9.16
CA LEU A 103 -9.29 -4.21 -8.48
C LEU A 103 -7.98 -4.48 -7.74
N MET A 104 -8.10 -4.95 -6.49
CA MET A 104 -6.98 -5.43 -5.69
C MET A 104 -6.65 -6.86 -6.11
N VAL A 105 -5.65 -7.03 -6.97
CA VAL A 105 -5.34 -8.33 -7.59
C VAL A 105 -4.29 -9.14 -6.84
N ASP A 106 -3.56 -8.52 -5.91
CA ASP A 106 -2.58 -9.20 -5.06
C ASP A 106 -3.23 -9.61 -3.72
N VAL A 107 -4.29 -10.41 -3.80
CA VAL A 107 -5.04 -10.93 -2.66
C VAL A 107 -4.49 -12.30 -2.26
N ASN A 108 -4.19 -12.48 -0.98
CA ASN A 108 -3.81 -13.79 -0.43
C ASN A 108 -5.09 -14.59 -0.11
N ALA A 109 -5.34 -15.68 -0.84
CA ALA A 109 -6.52 -16.53 -0.69
C ALA A 109 -6.44 -17.51 0.49
N SER A 110 -6.10 -17.04 1.70
CA SER A 110 -5.81 -17.90 2.86
C SER A 110 -7.03 -18.54 3.56
N ASN A 111 -8.24 -18.28 3.07
CA ASN A 111 -9.48 -18.88 3.58
C ASN A 111 -10.57 -18.84 2.50
N GLU A 112 -11.65 -19.60 2.70
CA GLU A 112 -12.75 -19.71 1.73
C GLU A 112 -13.34 -18.36 1.30
N LYS A 113 -13.47 -17.40 2.22
CA LYS A 113 -13.95 -16.05 1.91
C LYS A 113 -12.99 -15.31 0.98
N LEU A 114 -11.69 -15.39 1.24
CA LEU A 114 -10.66 -14.75 0.40
C LEU A 114 -10.51 -15.47 -0.94
N TYR A 115 -10.64 -16.79 -0.99
CA TYR A 115 -10.70 -17.55 -2.23
C TYR A 115 -11.91 -17.15 -3.09
N ALA A 116 -13.12 -17.09 -2.51
CA ALA A 116 -14.31 -16.62 -3.21
C ALA A 116 -14.16 -15.18 -3.72
N ARG A 117 -13.43 -14.33 -2.97
CA ARG A 117 -13.08 -12.98 -3.43
C ARG A 117 -12.10 -13.00 -4.59
N ALA A 118 -11.08 -13.86 -4.57
CA ALA A 118 -10.13 -14.03 -5.66
C ALA A 118 -10.84 -14.43 -6.95
N VAL A 119 -11.74 -15.43 -6.90
CA VAL A 119 -12.55 -15.85 -8.06
C VAL A 119 -13.32 -14.66 -8.65
N ARG A 120 -14.01 -13.88 -7.80
CA ARG A 120 -14.75 -12.68 -8.24
C ARG A 120 -13.84 -11.64 -8.88
N ILE A 121 -12.64 -11.42 -8.34
CA ILE A 121 -11.66 -10.47 -8.89
C ILE A 121 -11.23 -10.90 -10.28
N VAL A 122 -10.94 -12.20 -10.49
CA VAL A 122 -10.58 -12.74 -11.81
C VAL A 122 -11.72 -12.51 -12.80
N MET A 123 -12.95 -12.92 -12.44
CA MET A 123 -14.13 -12.71 -13.29
C MET A 123 -14.37 -11.23 -13.63
N GLN A 124 -14.21 -10.31 -12.67
CA GLN A 124 -14.40 -8.88 -12.90
C GLN A 124 -13.32 -8.26 -13.78
N ALA A 125 -12.08 -8.75 -13.67
CA ALA A 125 -10.96 -8.25 -14.45
C ALA A 125 -11.00 -8.71 -15.91
N THR A 126 -11.50 -9.93 -16.15
CA THR A 126 -11.42 -10.60 -17.47
C THR A 126 -12.76 -10.85 -18.13
N SER A 127 -13.86 -10.60 -17.42
CA SER A 127 -15.23 -10.92 -17.88
C SER A 127 -15.46 -12.40 -18.21
N CYS A 128 -14.61 -13.30 -17.71
CA CYS A 128 -14.77 -14.75 -17.88
C CYS A 128 -15.84 -15.34 -16.96
N GLU A 129 -16.27 -16.57 -17.29
CA GLU A 129 -17.19 -17.34 -16.47
C GLU A 129 -16.53 -17.89 -15.20
N TYR A 130 -17.37 -18.20 -14.20
CA TYR A 130 -16.93 -18.72 -12.89
C TYR A 130 -16.00 -19.93 -12.99
N GLN A 131 -16.31 -20.88 -13.88
CA GLN A 131 -15.52 -22.10 -14.01
C GLN A 131 -14.14 -21.83 -14.63
N ILE A 132 -14.03 -20.87 -15.55
CA ILE A 132 -12.76 -20.43 -16.13
C ILE A 132 -11.91 -19.76 -15.04
N ALA A 133 -12.50 -18.85 -14.27
CA ALA A 133 -11.81 -18.16 -13.18
C ALA A 133 -11.27 -19.13 -12.11
N LYS A 134 -12.03 -20.16 -11.75
CA LYS A 134 -11.57 -21.19 -10.81
C LYS A 134 -10.39 -21.99 -11.35
N THR A 135 -10.47 -22.40 -12.61
CA THR A 135 -9.42 -23.20 -13.26
C THR A 135 -8.13 -22.38 -13.32
N ALA A 136 -8.21 -21.14 -13.80
CA ALA A 136 -7.06 -20.24 -13.87
C ALA A 136 -6.44 -19.93 -12.49
N LEU A 137 -7.25 -19.88 -11.42
CA LEU A 137 -6.72 -19.73 -10.05
C LEU A 137 -5.95 -20.97 -9.61
N VAL A 138 -6.45 -22.16 -9.91
CA VAL A 138 -5.74 -23.41 -9.60
C VAL A 138 -4.41 -23.47 -10.36
N ASP A 139 -4.42 -23.15 -11.65
CA ASP A 139 -3.20 -23.12 -12.49
C ASP A 139 -2.20 -22.04 -12.03
N ALA A 140 -2.70 -21.01 -11.33
CA ALA A 140 -1.92 -19.90 -10.82
C ALA A 140 -1.52 -20.04 -9.34
N ASP A 141 -1.65 -21.21 -8.72
CA ASP A 141 -1.38 -21.43 -7.29
C ASP A 141 -2.15 -20.43 -6.39
N ASP A 142 -3.45 -20.23 -6.68
CA ASP A 142 -4.37 -19.28 -6.07
C ASP A 142 -3.97 -17.79 -6.17
N ASN A 143 -3.02 -17.47 -7.04
CA ASN A 143 -2.60 -16.10 -7.30
C ASN A 143 -3.54 -15.42 -8.30
N ALA A 144 -4.43 -14.55 -7.81
CA ALA A 144 -5.39 -13.85 -8.66
C ALA A 144 -4.75 -12.97 -9.74
N LYS A 145 -3.58 -12.35 -9.47
CA LYS A 145 -2.88 -11.53 -10.46
C LYS A 145 -2.39 -12.37 -11.64
N LEU A 146 -1.78 -13.52 -11.35
CA LEU A 146 -1.33 -14.46 -12.38
C LEU A 146 -2.54 -15.05 -13.12
N ALA A 147 -3.57 -15.51 -12.41
CA ALA A 147 -4.79 -16.05 -13.02
C ALA A 147 -5.44 -15.06 -14.02
N ILE A 148 -5.47 -13.76 -13.69
CA ILE A 148 -5.95 -12.73 -14.62
C ILE A 148 -5.09 -12.68 -15.89
N LEU A 149 -3.77 -12.74 -15.76
CA LEU A 149 -2.86 -12.73 -16.91
C LEU A 149 -3.11 -13.94 -17.81
N LEU A 150 -3.20 -15.14 -17.24
CA LEU A 150 -3.44 -16.38 -17.99
C LEU A 150 -4.75 -16.30 -18.79
N VAL A 151 -5.83 -15.82 -18.16
CA VAL A 151 -7.13 -15.71 -18.82
C VAL A 151 -7.14 -14.64 -19.92
N LEU A 152 -6.44 -13.51 -19.73
CA LEU A 152 -6.42 -12.44 -20.73
C LEU A 152 -5.53 -12.76 -21.94
N THR A 153 -4.44 -13.50 -21.74
CA THR A 153 -3.40 -13.69 -22.77
C THR A 153 -3.35 -15.11 -23.32
N GLY A 154 -3.94 -16.09 -22.64
CA GLY A 154 -3.91 -17.50 -23.03
C GLY A 154 -2.57 -18.21 -22.81
N VAL A 155 -1.58 -17.54 -22.20
CA VAL A 155 -0.28 -18.13 -21.88
C VAL A 155 -0.39 -19.16 -20.74
N ASP A 156 0.60 -20.05 -20.64
CA ASP A 156 0.69 -20.98 -19.51
C ASP A 156 1.23 -20.31 -18.23
N ALA A 157 1.12 -21.02 -17.11
CA ALA A 157 1.50 -20.49 -15.79
C ALA A 157 2.98 -20.08 -15.68
N ASP A 158 3.90 -20.82 -16.31
CA ASP A 158 5.33 -20.54 -16.22
C ASP A 158 5.70 -19.33 -17.07
N GLN A 159 5.13 -19.22 -18.28
CA GLN A 159 5.23 -18.04 -19.12
C GLN A 159 4.65 -16.81 -18.41
N GLY A 160 3.45 -16.93 -17.83
CA GLY A 160 2.82 -15.84 -17.08
C GLY A 160 3.63 -15.38 -15.87
N LYS A 161 4.24 -16.31 -15.12
CA LYS A 161 5.16 -15.99 -14.01
C LYS A 161 6.38 -15.22 -14.53
N ALA A 162 7.00 -15.67 -15.60
CA ALA A 162 8.14 -15.00 -16.21
C ALA A 162 7.80 -13.58 -16.71
N MET A 163 6.64 -13.40 -17.33
CA MET A 163 6.14 -12.10 -17.80
C MET A 163 5.90 -11.13 -16.63
N LEU A 164 5.29 -11.58 -15.54
CA LEU A 164 5.09 -10.75 -14.35
C LEU A 164 6.44 -10.33 -13.74
N ILE A 165 7.43 -11.22 -13.66
CA ILE A 165 8.77 -10.89 -13.16
C ILE A 165 9.43 -9.83 -14.06
N LYS A 166 9.42 -10.04 -15.38
CA LYS A 166 9.99 -9.12 -16.37
C LYS A 166 9.38 -7.72 -16.26
N ASN A 167 8.09 -7.64 -15.94
CA ASN A 167 7.34 -6.39 -15.80
C ASN A 167 7.22 -5.91 -14.34
N ASN A 168 8.13 -6.31 -13.44
CA ASN A 168 8.16 -5.89 -12.02
C ASN A 168 6.81 -6.07 -11.28
N GLY A 169 6.02 -7.06 -11.68
CA GLY A 169 4.72 -7.38 -11.12
C GLY A 169 3.56 -6.46 -11.57
N PHE A 170 3.78 -5.58 -12.56
CA PHE A 170 2.73 -4.74 -13.14
C PHE A 170 1.91 -5.52 -14.18
N LEU A 171 0.73 -5.99 -13.76
CA LEU A 171 -0.14 -6.80 -14.60
C LEU A 171 -0.53 -6.11 -15.92
N ARG A 172 -0.81 -4.80 -15.90
CA ARG A 172 -1.17 -4.07 -17.13
C ARG A 172 -0.06 -4.11 -18.18
N GLN A 173 1.19 -3.91 -17.76
CA GLN A 173 2.33 -3.96 -18.68
C GLN A 173 2.55 -5.38 -19.22
N ALA A 174 2.36 -6.40 -18.38
CA ALA A 174 2.45 -7.79 -18.81
C ALA A 174 1.37 -8.16 -19.85
N VAL A 175 0.13 -7.70 -19.67
CA VAL A 175 -0.95 -7.90 -20.66
C VAL A 175 -0.64 -7.16 -21.96
N ASP A 176 -0.30 -5.87 -21.89
CA ASP A 176 0.00 -5.06 -23.09
C ASP A 176 1.19 -5.65 -23.90
N GLN A 177 2.17 -6.28 -23.22
CA GLN A 177 3.28 -6.97 -23.89
C GLN A 177 2.83 -8.21 -24.65
N ALA A 178 1.96 -9.05 -24.08
CA ALA A 178 1.43 -10.24 -24.76
C ALA A 178 0.58 -9.90 -25.98
N ASP A 179 -0.17 -8.79 -25.95
CA ASP A 179 -0.97 -8.35 -27.09
C ASP A 179 -0.11 -7.78 -28.24
N SER A 180 1.15 -7.45 -27.96
CA SER A 180 2.09 -6.86 -28.93
C SER A 180 3.03 -7.89 -29.58
N GLU A 181 2.99 -9.15 -29.14
CA GLU A 181 3.76 -10.29 -29.67
C GLU A 181 2.87 -11.18 -30.55
#